data_AF-A0A7C7QSL0-F1
#
_entry.id   AF-A0A7C7QSL0-F1
#
_cell.length_a   1.000
_cell.length_b   1.000
_cell.length_c   1.000
_cell.angle_alpha   90.00
_cell.angle_beta   90.00
_cell.angle_gamma   90.00
#
_symmetry.space_group_name_H-M   'P 1'
#
loop_
_entity.id
_entity.type
_entity.pdbx_description
1 polymer ?
#
loop_
_entity_poly.entity_id
_entity_poly.type
_entity_poly.pdbx_seq_one_letter_code
_entity_poly.pdbx_strand_id
1 'polypeptide(L)' 'MKETRIIKYIKSLIRNHKYMTTEDIMLLLEKYYNLPIQIPSVYYKYKKIIRECRQEVYKERRRAKYKKRGDEV' A
#
# COMPACT_ATOMS: atom_id res chain seq x y z
N MET A 1 -5.51 -2.29 10.57
CA MET A 1 -6.07 -0.96 10.22
C MET A 1 -7.54 -1.14 9.81
N LYS A 2 -8.47 -0.24 10.16
CA LYS A 2 -9.86 -0.30 9.63
C LYS A 2 -9.80 -0.17 8.11
N GLU A 3 -10.43 -1.08 7.39
CA GLU A 3 -10.30 -1.13 5.92
C GLU A 3 -11.20 -0.09 5.25
N THR A 4 -10.59 0.91 4.60
CA THR A 4 -11.29 1.97 3.86
C THR A 4 -11.07 1.83 2.36
N ARG A 5 -11.87 2.54 1.56
CA ARG A 5 -11.71 2.57 0.09
C ARG A 5 -10.30 3.01 -0.34
N ILE A 6 -9.72 3.99 0.37
CA ILE A 6 -8.35 4.47 0.13
C ILE A 6 -7.32 3.38 0.43
N ILE A 7 -7.49 2.66 1.55
CA ILE A 7 -6.57 1.56 1.92
C ILE A 7 -6.63 0.42 0.90
N LYS A 8 -7.83 0.03 0.46
CA LYS A 8 -8.00 -0.97 -0.61
C LYS A 8 -7.30 -0.53 -1.89
N TYR A 9 -7.42 0.74 -2.25
CA TYR A 9 -6.73 1.31 -3.40
C TYR A 9 -5.21 1.25 -3.26
N ILE A 10 -4.65 1.73 -2.14
CA ILE A 10 -3.20 1.69 -1.86
C ILE A 10 -2.67 0.24 -1.91
N LYS A 11 -3.34 -0.72 -1.27
CA LYS A 11 -2.96 -2.13 -1.30
C LYS A 11 -2.97 -2.69 -2.73
N SER A 12 -3.99 -2.35 -3.52
CA SER A 12 -4.08 -2.75 -4.94
C SER A 12 -2.88 -2.23 -5.74
N LEU A 13 -2.54 -0.95 -5.57
CA LEU A 13 -1.37 -0.35 -6.22
C LEU A 13 -0.06 -1.10 -5.86
N ILE A 14 0.18 -1.35 -4.58
CA ILE A 14 1.38 -2.05 -4.10
C ILE A 14 1.43 -3.52 -4.59
N ARG A 15 0.27 -4.17 -4.68
CA ARG A 15 0.16 -5.55 -5.17
C ARG A 15 0.51 -5.65 -6.66
N ASN A 16 0.01 -4.72 -7.47
CA ASN A 16 0.10 -4.79 -8.92
C ASN A 16 1.38 -4.15 -9.48
N HIS A 17 1.95 -3.14 -8.80
CA HIS A 17 3.14 -2.44 -9.27
C HIS A 17 4.29 -2.59 -8.27
N LYS A 18 5.26 -3.45 -8.62
CA LYS A 18 6.38 -3.83 -7.74
C LYS A 18 7.26 -2.66 -7.31
N TYR A 19 7.43 -1.65 -8.16
CA TYR A 19 8.41 -0.57 -7.99
C TYR A 19 7.79 0.79 -7.71
N MET A 20 6.48 0.87 -7.47
CA MET A 20 5.83 2.13 -7.15
C MET A 20 6.42 2.69 -5.85
N THR A 21 6.84 3.95 -5.84
CA THR A 21 7.42 4.62 -4.66
C THR A 21 6.33 5.11 -3.71
N THR A 22 6.69 5.76 -2.59
CA THR A 22 5.67 6.36 -1.71
C THR A 22 5.12 7.62 -2.35
N GLU A 23 5.99 8.39 -2.99
CA GLU A 23 5.73 9.63 -3.68
C GLU A 23 4.77 9.41 -4.86
N ASP A 24 4.99 8.37 -5.66
CA ASP A 24 4.05 7.99 -6.74
C ASP A 24 2.64 7.70 -6.21
N ILE A 25 2.56 6.94 -5.11
CA ILE A 25 1.27 6.63 -4.47
C ILE A 25 0.63 7.92 -3.94
N MET A 26 1.41 8.83 -3.36
CA MET A 26 0.89 10.12 -2.89
C MET A 26 0.32 10.97 -4.03
N LEU A 27 1.00 11.05 -5.16
CA LEU A 27 0.51 11.78 -6.34
C LEU A 27 -0.79 11.19 -6.87
N LEU A 28 -0.93 9.86 -6.86
CA LEU A 28 -2.18 9.20 -7.22
C LEU A 28 -3.29 9.50 -6.21
N LEU A 29 -2.97 9.51 -4.92
CA LEU A 29 -3.92 9.85 -3.87
C LEU A 29 -4.40 11.29 -3.97
N GLU A 30 -3.52 12.24 -4.31
CA GLU A 30 -3.89 13.62 -4.61
C GLU A 30 -4.83 13.67 -5.82
N LYS A 31 -4.46 13.05 -6.95
CA LYS A 31 -5.24 13.07 -8.20
C LYS A 31 -6.63 12.44 -8.07
N TYR A 32 -6.75 11.30 -7.38
CA TYR A 32 -8.00 10.51 -7.35
C TYR A 32 -8.87 10.76 -6.12
N TYR A 33 -8.29 11.25 -5.02
CA TYR A 33 -9.01 11.50 -3.78
C TYR A 33 -8.96 12.97 -3.33
N ASN A 34 -8.40 13.88 -4.15
CA ASN A 34 -8.24 15.30 -3.84
C ASN A 34 -7.58 15.52 -2.46
N LEU A 35 -6.62 14.66 -2.11
CA LEU A 35 -5.91 14.75 -0.85
C LEU A 35 -4.84 15.83 -0.94
N PRO A 36 -4.82 16.83 -0.03
CA PRO A 36 -3.85 17.91 -0.08
C PRO A 36 -2.50 17.44 0.48
N ILE A 37 -1.75 16.66 -0.31
CA ILE A 37 -0.46 16.07 0.09
C ILE A 37 0.64 17.10 0.33
N GLN A 38 0.48 18.33 -0.16
CA GLN A 38 1.32 19.48 0.15
C GLN A 38 1.25 19.89 1.63
N ILE A 39 0.17 19.54 2.33
CA ILE A 39 0.03 19.80 3.76
C ILE A 39 0.85 18.75 4.53
N PRO A 40 1.85 19.14 5.35
CA PRO A 40 2.74 18.19 6.02
C PRO A 40 2.00 17.16 6.89
N SER A 41 0.97 17.57 7.63
CA SER A 41 0.19 16.66 8.47
C SER A 41 -0.50 15.56 7.66
N VAL A 42 -1.03 15.90 6.49
CA VAL A 42 -1.67 14.96 5.55
C VAL A 42 -0.62 14.04 4.94
N TYR A 43 0.50 14.59 4.47
CA TYR A 43 1.62 13.82 3.94
C TYR A 43 2.11 12.77 4.94
N TYR A 44 2.47 13.16 6.16
CA TYR A 44 3.00 12.22 7.15
C TYR A 44 1.98 11.17 7.57
N LYS A 45 0.68 11.53 7.65
CA LYS A 45 -0.41 10.59 7.91
C LYS A 45 -0.47 9.51 6.84
N TYR A 46 -0.52 9.90 5.56
CA TYR A 46 -0.62 8.92 4.47
C TYR A 46 0.69 8.17 4.24
N LYS A 47 1.85 8.76 4.53
CA LYS A 47 3.16 8.10 4.47
C LYS A 47 3.20 6.92 5.44
N LYS A 48 2.67 7.11 6.66
CA LYS A 48 2.51 6.04 7.64
C LYS A 48 1.54 4.95 7.13
N ILE A 49 0.38 5.35 6.60
CA ILE A 49 -0.61 4.41 6.05
C ILE A 49 -0.03 3.56 4.92
N ILE A 50 0.69 4.17 3.98
CA ILE A 50 1.33 3.48 2.83
C ILE A 50 2.36 2.47 3.35
N ARG A 51 3.18 2.86 4.34
CA ARG A 51 4.16 1.96 4.97
C ARG A 51 3.49 0.73 5.60
N GLU A 52 2.40 0.93 6.35
CA GLU A 52 1.63 -0.17 6.95
C GLU A 52 1.01 -1.08 5.86
N CYS A 53 0.45 -0.50 4.80
CA CYS A 53 -0.08 -1.27 3.67
C CYS A 53 0.99 -2.12 2.98
N ARG A 54 2.22 -1.59 2.80
CA ARG A 54 3.34 -2.37 2.23
C ARG A 54 3.69 -3.56 3.10
N GLN A 55 3.78 -3.36 4.42
CA GLN A 55 4.10 -4.43 5.34
C GLN A 55 3.06 -5.55 5.30
N GLU A 56 1.77 -5.21 5.26
CA GLU A 56 0.68 -6.18 5.12
C GLU A 56 0.79 -6.96 3.80
N VAL A 57 0.92 -6.26 2.65
CA VAL A 57 1.03 -6.91 1.33
C VAL A 57 2.29 -7.79 1.24
N TYR A 58 3.42 -7.36 1.80
CA TYR A 58 4.64 -8.16 1.80
C TYR A 58 4.53 -9.38 2.71
N LYS A 59 3.81 -9.28 3.83
CA LYS A 59 3.51 -10.43 4.71
C LYS A 59 2.60 -11.43 4.01
N GLU A 60 1.58 -10.97 3.27
CA GLU A 60 0.72 -11.80 2.42
C GLU A 60 1.55 -12.54 1.37
N ARG A 61 2.43 -11.84 0.63
CA ARG A 61 3.34 -12.45 -0.36
C ARG A 61 4.24 -13.51 0.25
N ARG A 62 4.83 -13.24 1.43
CA ARG A 62 5.66 -14.23 2.13
C ARG A 62 4.86 -15.47 2.50
N ARG A 63 3.67 -15.32 3.09
CA ARG A 63 2.78 -16.44 3.44
C ARG A 63 2.39 -17.26 2.21
N ALA A 64 2.05 -16.61 1.10
CA ALA A 64 1.72 -17.29 -0.15
C ALA A 64 2.91 -18.11 -0.69
N LYS A 65 4.14 -17.60 -0.57
CA LYS A 65 5.36 -18.33 -0.94
C LYS A 65 5.56 -19.57 -0.08
N TYR A 66 5.38 -19.48 1.23
CA TYR A 66 5.49 -20.65 2.12
C TYR A 66 4.40 -21.68 1.86
N LYS A 67 3.17 -21.25 1.58
CA LYS A 67 2.07 -22.15 1.21
C LYS A 67 2.41 -22.95 -0.06
N LYS A 68 2.79 -22.26 -1.14
CA LYS A 68 3.21 -22.95 -2.38
C LYS A 68 4.31 -23.98 -2.16
N ARG A 69 5.31 -23.63 -1.34
CA ARG A 69 6.42 -24.55 -1.02
C ARG A 69 6.00 -25.73 -0.14
N GLY A 70 4.96 -25.59 0.67
CA GLY A 70 4.39 -26.69 1.47
C GLY A 70 3.46 -27.61 0.67
N ASP A 71 2.79 -27.08 -0.37
CA ASP A 71 1.97 -27.86 -1.31
C ASP A 71 2.84 -28.62 -2.35
N GLU A 72 4.11 -28.22 -2.52
CA GLU A 72 5.10 -28.85 -3.41
C GLU A 72 5.91 -29.99 -2.74
N VAL A 73 5.72 -30.24 -1.43
CA VAL A 73 6.44 -31.26 -0.62
C VAL A 73 5.51 -32.41 -0.25
#